data_AF-X1JRV2-F1
#
_entry.id   AF-X1JRV2-F1
#
_cell.length_a   1.000
_cell.length_b   1.000
_cell.length_c   1.000
_cell.angle_alpha   90.00
_cell.angle_beta   90.00
_cell.angle_gamma   90.00
#
_symmetry.space_group_name_H-M   'P 1'
#
loop_
_entity.id
_entity.type
_entity.pdbx_description
1 polymer ?
#
loop_
_entity_poly.entity_id
_entity_poly.type
_entity_poly.pdbx_seq_one_letter_code
_entity_poly.pdbx_strand_id
1 'polypeptide(L)'
;MDNIYLTKEQFDALPEYSTSIPTGTTAGKQWKRHTYVLEIKGREGRKYYAGYVPSKEYRIIEDYWTMGEYGEPEGDQVPIKWRRIVLKNKETEIPDTKNALGI
;
A
#
# COMPACT_ATOMS: atom_id res chain seq x y z
N MET A 1 2.72 -9.99 -3.49
CA MET A 1 2.73 -8.52 -3.35
C MET A 1 3.75 -8.20 -2.28
N ASP A 2 4.74 -7.37 -2.59
CA ASP A 2 5.81 -7.05 -1.65
C ASP A 2 5.33 -6.07 -0.58
N ASN A 3 5.99 -6.08 0.58
CA ASN A 3 5.74 -5.10 1.64
C ASN A 3 6.68 -3.89 1.50
N ILE A 4 6.18 -2.71 1.84
CA ILE A 4 6.99 -1.52 2.09
C ILE A 4 6.72 -1.01 3.50
N TYR A 5 7.80 -0.72 4.23
CA TYR A 5 7.74 -0.28 5.61
C TYR A 5 7.93 1.23 5.69
N LEU A 6 6.89 1.95 6.08
CA LEU A 6 6.88 3.42 6.14
C LEU A 6 6.73 3.89 7.59
N THR A 7 7.35 5.01 7.95
CA THR A 7 6.93 5.72 9.17
C THR A 7 5.55 6.35 8.96
N LYS A 8 4.91 6.80 10.05
CA LYS A 8 3.65 7.52 9.95
C LYS A 8 3.78 8.78 9.09
N GLU A 9 4.88 9.52 9.27
CA GLU A 9 5.16 10.74 8.53
C GLU A 9 5.31 10.48 7.02
N GLN A 10 6.02 9.39 6.65
CA GLN A 10 6.14 8.97 5.26
C GLN A 10 4.80 8.54 4.66
N PHE A 11 3.98 7.84 5.43
CA PHE A 11 2.64 7.44 5.01
C PHE A 11 1.71 8.65 4.80
N ASP A 12 1.75 9.63 5.70
CA ASP A 12 0.94 10.84 5.62
C ASP A 12 1.35 11.74 4.45
N ALA A 13 2.64 11.74 4.09
CA ALA A 13 3.16 12.48 2.95
C ALA A 13 2.74 11.91 1.59
N LEU A 14 2.34 10.63 1.52
CA LEU A 14 1.84 10.05 0.27
C LEU A 14 0.47 10.63 -0.09
N PRO A 15 0.28 11.12 -1.33
CA PRO A 15 -1.03 11.52 -1.78
C PRO A 15 -1.96 10.31 -1.80
N GLU A 16 -3.21 10.51 -1.38
CA GLU A 16 -4.23 9.47 -1.49
C GLU A 16 -4.71 9.37 -2.94
N TYR A 17 -4.90 8.14 -3.41
CA TYR A 17 -5.46 7.87 -4.71
C TYR A 17 -6.90 8.37 -4.78
N SER A 18 -7.08 9.59 -5.29
CA SER A 18 -8.38 10.10 -5.69
C SER A 18 -8.77 9.46 -7.02
N THR A 19 -10.05 9.13 -7.19
CA THR A 19 -10.61 8.66 -8.48
C THR A 19 -10.55 9.74 -9.58
N SER A 20 -10.13 10.97 -9.25
CA SER A 20 -9.64 11.94 -10.22
C SER A 20 -8.21 11.57 -10.62
N ILE A 21 -8.04 11.14 -11.88
CA ILE A 21 -6.75 10.80 -12.49
C ILE A 21 -5.66 11.75 -11.96
N PRO A 22 -4.63 11.25 -11.27
CA PRO A 22 -3.49 12.09 -10.91
C PRO A 22 -2.94 12.65 -12.22
N THR A 23 -3.07 13.94 -12.47
CA THR A 23 -2.55 14.54 -13.70
C THR A 23 -1.06 14.23 -13.80
N GLY A 24 -0.65 13.62 -14.91
CA GLY A 24 0.73 13.18 -15.15
C GLY A 24 1.03 11.76 -14.65
N THR A 25 1.39 10.91 -15.62
CA THR A 25 1.96 9.58 -15.43
C THR A 25 3.48 9.70 -15.50
N THR A 26 4.11 10.12 -14.40
CA THR A 26 5.56 10.27 -14.32
C THR A 26 6.14 9.06 -13.61
N ALA A 27 7.17 8.43 -14.19
CA ALA A 27 7.90 7.34 -13.55
C ALA A 27 8.38 7.75 -12.15
N GLY A 28 8.26 6.83 -11.19
CA GLY A 28 8.61 7.04 -9.78
C GLY A 28 7.56 7.78 -8.95
N LYS A 29 6.49 8.32 -9.54
CA LYS A 29 5.41 8.95 -8.77
C LYS A 29 4.71 7.90 -7.91
N GLN A 30 4.54 8.21 -6.62
CA GLN A 30 3.97 7.33 -5.61
C GLN A 30 2.67 7.89 -5.04
N TRP A 31 1.77 6.99 -4.63
CA TRP A 31 0.51 7.33 -3.96
C TRP A 31 0.07 6.19 -3.04
N LYS A 32 -0.78 6.48 -2.07
CA LYS A 32 -1.43 5.47 -1.21
C LYS A 32 -2.88 5.23 -1.64
N ARG A 33 -3.32 3.99 -1.52
CA ARG A 33 -4.71 3.57 -1.78
C ARG A 33 -5.17 2.63 -0.68
N HIS A 34 -6.35 2.91 -0.15
CA HIS A 34 -7.06 1.99 0.75
C HIS A 34 -7.64 0.83 -0.06
N THR A 35 -7.28 -0.39 0.31
CA THR A 35 -7.65 -1.61 -0.41
C THR A 35 -8.37 -2.57 0.52
N TYR A 36 -9.55 -3.00 0.09
CA TYR A 36 -10.35 -4.02 0.75
C TYR A 36 -10.27 -5.32 -0.03
N VAL A 37 -10.11 -6.43 0.67
CA VAL A 37 -10.30 -7.78 0.12
C VAL A 37 -11.65 -8.29 0.59
N LEU A 38 -12.51 -8.56 -0.37
CA LEU A 38 -13.89 -8.92 -0.14
C LEU A 38 -14.16 -10.35 -0.59
N GLU A 39 -15.03 -11.03 0.13
CA GLU A 39 -15.71 -12.23 -0.33
C GLU A 39 -17.20 -11.93 -0.47
N ILE A 40 -17.73 -12.21 -1.65
CA ILE A 40 -19.14 -11.97 -1.96
C ILE A 40 -19.91 -13.23 -1.61
N LYS A 41 -21.00 -13.09 -0.86
CA LYS A 41 -21.87 -14.21 -0.51
C LYS A 41 -22.44 -14.85 -1.78
N GLY A 42 -22.43 -16.18 -1.85
CA GLY A 42 -22.80 -16.96 -3.04
C GLY A 42 -21.69 -17.06 -4.10
N ARG A 43 -20.48 -16.56 -3.81
CA ARG A 43 -19.26 -16.73 -4.61
C ARG A 43 -18.05 -17.03 -3.71
N GLU A 44 -18.29 -17.83 -2.68
CA GLU A 44 -17.31 -18.23 -1.68
C GLU A 44 -16.04 -18.79 -2.36
N GLY A 45 -14.87 -18.44 -1.81
CA GLY A 45 -13.58 -18.83 -2.38
C GLY A 45 -13.04 -17.90 -3.47
N ARG A 46 -13.78 -16.86 -3.90
CA ARG A 46 -13.25 -15.79 -4.76
C ARG A 46 -12.96 -14.52 -3.96
N LYS A 47 -11.68 -14.11 -3.93
CA LYS A 47 -11.24 -12.84 -3.36
C LYS A 47 -11.38 -11.71 -4.37
N TYR A 48 -12.02 -10.62 -3.95
CA TYR A 48 -12.17 -9.40 -4.75
C TYR A 48 -11.38 -8.26 -4.12
N TYR A 49 -10.45 -7.67 -4.86
CA TYR A 49 -9.66 -6.52 -4.42
C TYR A 49 -10.36 -5.25 -4.89
N ALA A 50 -10.86 -4.46 -3.96
CA ALA A 50 -11.63 -3.28 -4.28
C ALA A 50 -11.08 -2.04 -3.55
N GLY A 51 -11.06 -0.90 -4.25
CA GLY A 51 -10.79 0.40 -3.62
C GLY A 51 -12.05 1.05 -3.07
N TYR A 52 -13.18 0.34 -3.15
CA TYR A 52 -14.46 0.75 -2.62
C TYR A 52 -15.22 -0.51 -2.19
N VAL A 53 -16.21 -0.34 -1.33
CA VAL A 53 -16.99 -1.45 -0.82
C VAL A 53 -18.32 -1.54 -1.59
N PRO A 54 -18.63 -2.65 -2.30
CA PRO A 54 -19.80 -2.77 -3.16
C PRO A 54 -21.10 -2.92 -2.35
N SER A 55 -22.26 -2.59 -2.92
CA SER A 55 -23.57 -2.68 -2.25
C SER A 55 -24.13 -4.11 -2.04
N LYS A 56 -23.39 -5.15 -2.43
CA LYS A 56 -23.82 -6.55 -2.30
C LYS A 56 -23.66 -7.06 -0.87
N GLU A 57 -24.22 -8.21 -0.54
CA GLU A 57 -23.81 -8.92 0.69
C GLU A 57 -22.38 -9.43 0.50
N TYR A 58 -21.43 -8.81 1.21
CA TYR A 58 -20.02 -9.21 1.22
C TYR A 58 -19.50 -9.28 2.67
N ARG A 59 -18.36 -9.94 2.82
CA ARG A 59 -17.53 -9.90 4.02
C ARG A 59 -16.18 -9.29 3.66
N ILE A 60 -15.72 -8.32 4.44
CA ILE A 60 -14.33 -7.85 4.37
C ILE A 60 -13.46 -8.90 5.04
N ILE A 61 -12.51 -9.45 4.30
CA ILE A 61 -11.56 -10.45 4.78
C ILE A 61 -10.22 -9.78 5.13
N GLU A 62 -9.81 -8.79 4.34
CA GLU A 62 -8.60 -8.02 4.61
C GLU A 62 -8.88 -6.55 4.37
N ASP A 63 -8.28 -5.71 5.20
CA ASP A 63 -8.33 -4.26 5.13
C ASP A 63 -6.88 -3.77 5.29
N TYR A 64 -6.34 -3.14 4.24
CA TYR A 64 -4.97 -2.63 4.28
C TYR A 64 -4.72 -1.49 3.30
N TRP A 65 -3.62 -0.77 3.56
CA TRP A 65 -3.11 0.26 2.68
C TRP A 65 -2.09 -0.28 1.70
N THR A 66 -2.09 0.28 0.49
CA THR A 66 -1.17 -0.07 -0.58
C THR A 66 -0.51 1.18 -1.14
N MET A 67 0.75 1.08 -1.52
CA MET A 67 1.46 2.11 -2.27
C MET A 67 1.53 1.68 -3.73
N GLY A 68 1.02 2.53 -4.61
CA GLY A 68 1.26 2.43 -6.05
C GLY A 68 2.46 3.29 -6.44
N GLU A 69 3.25 2.82 -7.39
CA GLU A 69 4.37 3.55 -7.99
C GLU A 69 4.32 3.33 -9.51
N TYR A 70 4.32 4.42 -10.29
CA TYR A 70 4.51 4.29 -11.75
C TYR A 70 5.93 3.82 -12.04
N GLY A 71 6.06 2.73 -12.80
CA GLY A 71 7.35 2.28 -13.32
C GLY A 71 7.80 3.09 -14.54
N GLU A 72 8.88 2.62 -15.17
CA GLU A 72 9.31 3.13 -16.46
C GLU A 72 8.29 2.74 -17.54
N PRO A 73 7.99 3.62 -18.52
CA PRO A 73 7.13 3.28 -19.63
C PRO A 73 7.64 2.07 -20.42
N GLU A 74 6.74 1.13 -20.71
CA GLU A 74 6.97 -0.02 -21.58
C GLU A 74 6.06 0.14 -22.79
N GLY A 75 6.57 0.80 -23.83
CA GLY A 75 5.77 1.16 -25.01
C GLY A 75 4.77 2.27 -24.70
N ASP A 76 3.48 2.01 -24.93
CA ASP A 76 2.37 2.91 -24.67
C ASP A 76 1.77 2.76 -23.26
N GLN A 77 2.34 1.87 -22.45
CA GLN A 77 1.86 1.57 -21.10
C GLN A 77 2.86 2.03 -20.05
N VAL A 78 2.35 2.48 -18.91
CA VAL A 78 3.16 2.70 -17.72
C VAL A 78 2.70 1.71 -16.64
N PRO A 79 3.54 0.74 -16.26
CA PRO A 79 3.16 -0.25 -15.26
C PRO A 79 3.02 0.41 -13.89
N ILE A 80 2.15 -0.16 -13.05
CA ILE A 80 2.02 0.26 -11.66
C ILE A 80 2.53 -0.86 -10.77
N LYS A 81 3.57 -0.57 -9.98
CA LYS A 81 4.10 -1.46 -8.96
C LYS A 81 3.32 -1.24 -7.67
N TRP A 82 2.56 -2.23 -7.24
CA TRP A 82 1.80 -2.19 -5.99
C TRP A 82 2.56 -2.90 -4.87
N ARG A 83 2.73 -2.21 -3.73
CA ARG A 83 3.30 -2.77 -2.50
C ARG A 83 2.36 -2.56 -1.31
N ARG A 84 2.27 -3.52 -0.39
CA ARG A 84 1.46 -3.38 0.83
C ARG A 84 2.21 -2.49 1.82
N ILE A 85 1.54 -1.47 2.34
CA ILE A 85 2.12 -0.58 3.34
C ILE A 85 2.02 -1.24 4.70
N VAL A 86 3.15 -1.28 5.41
CA VAL A 86 3.23 -1.66 6.82
C VAL A 86 3.81 -0.47 7.56
N LEU A 87 3.09 0.05 8.56
CA LEU A 87 3.62 1.16 9.37
C LEU A 87 4.69 0.64 10.33
N LYS A 88 5.85 1.28 10.32
CA LYS A 88 6.88 1.08 11.34
C LYS A 88 6.37 1.70 12.63
N ASN A 89 6.30 0.91 13.70
CA ASN A 89 6.17 1.47 15.03
C ASN A 89 7.48 2.16 15.40
N LYS A 90 7.41 3.28 16.15
CA LYS A 90 8.60 4.00 16.65
C LYS A 90 9.49 3.16 17.59
N GLU A 91 9.11 1.93 17.90
CA GLU A 91 9.79 1.04 18.86
C GLU A 91 10.79 0.05 18.22
N THR A 92 11.02 0.09 16.91
CA THR A 92 12.07 -0.70 16.25
C THR A 92 13.33 0.10 15.91
N GLU A 93 13.74 0.99 16.80
CA GLU A 93 15.13 1.45 16.89
C GLU A 93 15.77 0.78 18.12
N ILE A 94 16.46 -0.35 17.90
CA ILE A 94 17.28 -0.96 18.96
C ILE A 94 18.46 -0.01 19.25
N PRO A 95 18.84 0.20 20.52
CA PRO A 95 19.79 1.22 20.93
C PRO A 95 21.20 0.96 20.40
N ASP A 96 21.87 2.06 20.09
CA ASP A 96 23.31 2.24 19.87
C ASP A 96 24.17 1.17 20.58
N THR A 97 24.86 0.33 19.81
CA THR A 97 25.82 -0.67 20.30
C THR A 97 27.13 -0.02 20.76
N LYS A 98 27.05 0.97 21.66
CA LYS A 98 28.20 1.70 22.20
C LYS A 98 28.51 1.46 23.67
N ASN A 99 27.96 0.43 24.30
CA ASN A 99 28.43 -0.03 25.61
C ASN A 99 28.41 -1.56 25.71
N ALA A 100 29.26 -2.21 24.93
CA ALA A 100 29.61 -3.61 25.14
C ALA A 100 31.08 -3.83 24.77
N LEU A 101 31.97 -3.10 25.43
CA LEU A 101 33.35 -3.49 25.74
C LEU A 101 33.85 -2.48 26.78
N GLY A 102 33.49 -2.74 28.03
CA GLY A 102 34.24 -2.21 29.15
C GLY A 102 35.64 -2.82 29.08
N ILE A 103 36.61 -1.98 28.72
CA ILE A 103 38.03 -2.13 29.04
C ILE A 103 38.45 -0.84 29.70
#